data_AF-A0A8S2PFT3-F1
#
_entry.id   AF-A0A8S2PFT3-F1
#
_cell.length_a   1.000
_cell.length_b   1.000
_cell.length_c   1.000
_cell.angle_alpha   90.00
_cell.angle_beta   90.00
_cell.angle_gamma   90.00
#
_symmetry.space_group_name_H-M   'P 1'
#
loop_
_entity.id
_entity.type
_entity.pdbx_description
1 polymer ?
#
loop_
_entity_poly.entity_id
_entity_poly.type
_entity_poly.pdbx_seq_one_letter_code
_entity_poly.pdbx_strand_id
1 'polypeptide(L)'
;VYASEDCTGVIANVYYNAESNSFVGFCPTLNNGLPTIRQYQTDDFFQLEDWFDSVERSTLMNIYTIQHITDESKPPFLLSCFGTNNKINYVSVLQRWLFIYQQCYNRNIKLLGFSSDADSKYLKYRTDVPEIHIPKSWLFWFYIRQQYLFLCFQDSTHVGTKLRNRLLTHSTSLMMGSFPISIQDIESLIHNYSKIEHNLVVSDIYVKDKQNYKSCVKILSENVLRLLSKNKKRLELFVI
;
A
#
# COMPACT_ATOMS: atom_id res chain seq x y z
N VAL A 1 4.77 -1.26 18.00
CA VAL A 1 3.69 -1.48 17.01
C VAL A 1 4.10 -0.95 15.66
N TYR A 2 3.43 -1.39 14.61
CA TYR A 2 3.60 -0.92 13.25
C TYR A 2 2.25 -0.45 12.72
N ALA A 3 2.20 0.67 12.00
CA ALA A 3 0.95 1.23 11.48
C ALA A 3 0.76 0.89 10.00
N SER A 4 -0.48 0.65 9.59
CA SER A 4 -0.83 0.35 8.21
C SER A 4 -2.04 1.17 7.79
N GLU A 5 -1.98 1.72 6.58
CA GLU A 5 -3.02 2.53 5.96
C GLU A 5 -3.41 1.92 4.61
N ASP A 6 -4.71 1.71 4.40
CA ASP A 6 -5.25 1.31 3.11
C ASP A 6 -6.67 1.86 2.91
N CYS A 7 -7.16 1.82 1.67
CA CYS A 7 -8.45 2.35 1.28
C CYS A 7 -9.29 1.27 0.60
N THR A 8 -10.53 1.10 1.04
CA THR A 8 -11.46 0.12 0.46
C THR A 8 -12.69 0.77 -0.15
N GLY A 9 -13.30 0.11 -1.13
CA GLY A 9 -14.57 0.52 -1.73
C GLY A 9 -15.75 0.29 -0.79
N VAL A 10 -16.64 1.27 -0.72
CA VAL A 10 -17.90 1.17 0.05
C VAL A 10 -19.08 1.65 -0.78
N ILE A 11 -20.27 1.19 -0.43
CA ILE A 11 -21.51 1.67 -1.05
C ILE A 11 -21.74 3.10 -0.56
N ALA A 12 -21.90 4.04 -1.50
CA ALA A 12 -22.19 5.43 -1.20
C ALA A 12 -23.60 5.57 -0.63
N ASN A 13 -23.70 5.51 0.70
CA ASN A 13 -24.95 5.67 1.42
C ASN A 13 -24.74 6.49 2.69
N VAL A 14 -25.77 7.22 3.09
CA VAL A 14 -25.77 8.06 4.29
C VAL A 14 -26.76 7.48 5.28
N TYR A 15 -26.31 7.26 6.51
CA TYR A 15 -27.11 6.71 7.60
C TYR A 15 -27.13 7.68 8.78
N TYR A 16 -28.28 7.79 9.41
CA TYR A 16 -28.42 8.51 10.66
C TYR A 16 -27.98 7.63 11.85
N ASN A 17 -27.10 8.16 12.68
CA ASN A 17 -26.69 7.57 13.94
C ASN A 17 -27.39 8.29 15.10
N ALA A 18 -28.41 7.64 15.66
CA ALA A 18 -29.23 8.18 16.75
C ALA A 18 -28.46 8.42 18.05
N GLU A 19 -27.41 7.65 18.35
CA GLU A 19 -26.63 7.79 19.58
C GLU A 19 -25.83 9.10 19.60
N SER A 20 -25.33 9.51 18.43
CA SER A 20 -24.50 10.71 18.29
C SER A 20 -25.23 11.89 17.65
N ASN A 21 -26.50 11.72 17.29
CA ASN A 21 -27.28 12.64 16.46
C ASN A 21 -26.47 13.12 15.23
N SER A 22 -25.90 12.17 14.48
CA SER A 22 -25.03 12.52 13.35
C SER A 22 -25.29 11.65 12.12
N PHE A 23 -24.94 12.20 10.96
CA PHE A 23 -25.07 11.52 9.67
C PHE A 23 -23.72 10.97 9.23
N VAL A 24 -23.67 9.67 8.97
CA VAL A 24 -22.45 8.93 8.59
C VAL A 24 -22.56 8.51 7.13
N GLY A 25 -21.55 8.81 6.32
CA GLY A 25 -21.51 8.43 4.90
C GLY A 25 -21.02 9.55 3.99
N PHE A 26 -21.08 10.80 4.43
CA PHE A 26 -20.46 11.94 3.75
C PHE A 26 -18.93 11.92 3.88
N CYS A 27 -18.23 12.52 2.90
CA CYS A 27 -16.78 12.71 2.96
C CYS A 27 -16.45 13.82 3.96
N PRO A 28 -15.85 13.52 5.13
CA PRO A 28 -15.52 14.54 6.12
C PRO A 28 -14.42 15.46 5.60
N THR A 29 -14.47 16.70 6.07
CA THR A 29 -13.34 17.63 6.01
C THR A 29 -12.20 17.08 6.86
N LEU A 30 -10.99 17.23 6.33
CA LEU A 30 -9.77 16.80 7.00
C LEU A 30 -9.05 18.00 7.58
N ASN A 31 -8.79 17.97 8.89
CA ASN A 31 -7.90 18.91 9.56
C ASN A 31 -6.58 18.21 9.86
N ASN A 32 -5.49 18.67 9.27
CA ASN A 32 -4.17 18.03 9.35
C ASN A 32 -4.19 16.54 8.95
N GLY A 33 -5.01 16.20 7.95
CA GLY A 33 -5.20 14.84 7.46
C GLY A 33 -6.08 13.94 8.34
N LEU A 34 -6.62 14.45 9.44
CA LEU A 34 -7.55 13.71 10.30
C LEU A 34 -8.98 14.17 10.06
N PRO A 35 -9.97 13.25 10.09
CA PRO A 35 -11.37 13.62 9.93
C PRO A 35 -11.85 14.45 11.12
N THR A 36 -12.66 15.47 10.83
CA THR A 36 -13.37 16.21 11.88
C THR A 36 -14.45 15.32 12.50
N ILE A 37 -14.33 15.07 13.81
CA ILE A 37 -15.27 14.23 14.57
C ILE A 37 -16.64 14.90 14.57
N ARG A 38 -17.69 14.10 14.27
CA ARG A 38 -19.10 14.54 14.31
C ARG A 38 -19.39 15.80 13.47
N GLN A 39 -18.71 15.95 12.33
CA GLN A 39 -18.92 17.10 11.45
C GLN A 39 -20.38 17.27 11.01
N TYR A 40 -21.06 16.16 10.69
CA TYR A 40 -22.43 16.16 10.19
C TYR A 40 -23.43 15.89 11.31
N GLN A 41 -23.39 16.72 12.33
CA GLN A 41 -24.35 16.73 13.43
C GLN A 41 -25.19 18.01 13.33
N THR A 42 -26.51 17.88 13.24
CA THR A 42 -27.42 19.01 13.17
C THR A 42 -28.83 18.63 13.64
N ASP A 43 -29.54 19.63 14.18
CA ASP A 43 -30.97 19.58 14.45
C ASP A 43 -31.78 20.40 13.42
N ASP A 44 -31.11 21.01 12.43
CA ASP A 44 -31.71 21.84 11.40
C ASP A 44 -31.91 21.06 10.09
N PHE A 45 -33.17 20.98 9.65
CA PHE A 45 -33.54 20.32 8.40
C PHE A 45 -32.92 21.00 7.18
N PHE A 46 -32.84 22.33 7.15
CA PHE A 46 -32.28 23.03 5.98
C PHE A 46 -30.78 22.78 5.84
N GLN A 47 -30.06 22.70 6.97
CA GLN A 47 -28.65 22.31 6.96
C GLN A 47 -28.47 20.85 6.49
N LEU A 48 -29.37 19.96 6.91
CA LEU A 48 -29.35 18.57 6.44
C LEU A 48 -29.59 18.48 4.93
N GLU A 49 -30.60 19.19 4.41
CA GLU A 49 -30.93 19.27 2.99
C GLU A 49 -29.72 19.79 2.18
N ASP A 50 -29.11 20.89 2.64
CA ASP A 50 -27.90 21.44 2.03
C ASP A 50 -26.75 20.43 1.95
N TRP A 51 -26.54 19.60 2.98
CA TRP A 51 -25.52 18.56 2.92
C TRP A 51 -25.81 17.46 1.90
N PHE A 52 -27.08 17.05 1.76
CA PHE A 52 -27.45 16.03 0.78
C PHE A 52 -27.26 16.50 -0.67
N ASP A 53 -27.36 17.80 -0.91
CA ASP A 53 -27.19 18.42 -2.22
C ASP A 53 -25.73 18.81 -2.52
N SER A 54 -24.99 19.26 -1.51
CA SER A 54 -23.65 19.86 -1.71
C SER A 54 -22.48 18.95 -1.31
N VAL A 55 -22.68 17.98 -0.41
CA VAL A 55 -21.58 17.18 0.15
C VAL A 55 -21.46 15.83 -0.54
N GLU A 56 -20.24 15.55 -1.01
CA GLU A 56 -19.92 14.28 -1.68
C GLU A 56 -20.07 13.09 -0.71
N ARG A 57 -20.85 12.09 -1.13
CA ARG A 57 -20.97 10.81 -0.43
C ARG A 57 -19.71 9.98 -0.64
N SER A 58 -19.26 9.32 0.42
CA SER A 58 -18.05 8.50 0.39
C SER A 58 -18.28 7.20 -0.37
N THR A 59 -17.55 7.00 -1.46
CA THR A 59 -17.46 5.72 -2.16
C THR A 59 -16.25 4.89 -1.72
N LEU A 60 -15.38 5.50 -0.91
CA LEU A 60 -14.18 4.88 -0.38
C LEU A 60 -14.10 5.12 1.12
N MET A 61 -13.47 4.19 1.81
CA MET A 61 -13.24 4.25 3.25
C MET A 61 -11.77 4.01 3.52
N ASN A 62 -11.14 4.98 4.17
CA ASN A 62 -9.74 4.91 4.56
C ASN A 62 -9.63 4.30 5.96
N ILE A 63 -8.76 3.31 6.10
CA ILE A 63 -8.63 2.47 7.29
C ILE A 63 -7.18 2.57 7.79
N TYR A 64 -7.04 2.84 9.08
CA TYR A 64 -5.77 2.88 9.78
C TYR A 64 -5.75 1.85 10.88
N THR A 65 -4.79 0.94 10.83
CA THR A 65 -4.59 -0.06 11.87
C THR A 65 -3.20 0.06 12.47
N ILE A 66 -3.06 -0.37 13.71
CA ILE A 66 -1.76 -0.65 14.33
C ILE A 66 -1.69 -2.12 14.72
N GLN A 67 -0.55 -2.73 14.46
CA GLN A 67 -0.31 -4.13 14.76
C GLN A 67 0.90 -4.30 15.69
N HIS A 68 0.85 -5.35 16.51
CA HIS A 68 2.01 -5.77 17.28
C HIS A 68 3.05 -6.36 16.34
N ILE A 69 4.33 -6.02 16.57
CA ILE A 69 5.45 -6.52 15.74
C ILE A 69 6.01 -7.81 16.34
N THR A 70 6.03 -7.90 17.67
CA THR A 70 6.67 -8.99 18.42
C THR A 70 5.73 -10.15 18.70
N ASP A 71 4.43 -9.98 18.51
CA ASP A 71 3.41 -10.93 18.92
C ASP A 71 2.30 -10.96 17.88
N GLU A 72 2.43 -11.89 16.94
CA GLU A 72 1.47 -12.10 15.84
C GLU A 72 0.14 -12.69 16.31
N SER A 73 0.07 -13.21 17.55
CA SER A 73 -1.18 -13.73 18.11
C SER A 73 -2.17 -12.63 18.49
N LYS A 74 -1.67 -11.39 18.66
CA LYS A 74 -2.50 -10.24 19.01
C LYS A 74 -3.16 -9.64 17.78
N PRO A 75 -4.48 -9.38 17.84
CA PRO A 75 -5.17 -8.78 16.71
C PRO A 75 -4.67 -7.35 16.46
N PRO A 76 -4.70 -6.87 15.21
CA PRO A 76 -4.49 -5.47 14.91
C PRO A 76 -5.61 -4.63 15.56
N PHE A 77 -5.25 -3.43 15.98
CA PHE A 77 -6.17 -2.45 16.54
C PHE A 77 -6.52 -1.39 15.49
N LEU A 78 -7.82 -1.15 15.29
CA LEU A 78 -8.31 -0.09 14.41
C LEU A 78 -8.13 1.27 15.09
N LEU A 79 -7.26 2.11 14.53
CA LEU A 79 -7.05 3.48 15.03
C LEU A 79 -8.11 4.44 14.50
N SER A 80 -8.40 4.36 13.21
CA SER A 80 -9.30 5.30 12.55
C SER A 80 -9.89 4.68 11.29
N CYS A 81 -11.14 5.06 11.03
CA CYS A 81 -11.88 4.65 9.85
C CYS A 81 -12.79 5.81 9.44
N PHE A 82 -12.65 6.30 8.22
CA PHE A 82 -13.49 7.41 7.73
C PHE A 82 -13.65 7.36 6.22
N GLY A 83 -14.77 7.91 5.76
CA GLY A 83 -15.07 8.06 4.35
C GLY A 83 -14.10 9.00 3.63
N THR A 84 -13.82 8.76 2.36
CA THR A 84 -12.97 9.64 1.54
C THR A 84 -13.39 9.59 0.07
N ASN A 85 -13.00 10.63 -0.66
CA ASN A 85 -13.09 10.71 -2.12
C ASN A 85 -11.73 10.53 -2.80
N ASN A 86 -10.72 10.05 -2.05
CA ASN A 86 -9.34 9.87 -2.50
C ASN A 86 -8.60 11.14 -2.97
N LYS A 87 -9.14 12.35 -2.68
CA LYS A 87 -8.52 13.63 -3.06
C LYS A 87 -7.48 14.12 -2.03
N ILE A 88 -7.08 13.26 -1.10
CA ILE A 88 -6.11 13.58 -0.03
C ILE A 88 -4.72 13.75 -0.62
N ASN A 89 -4.06 14.86 -0.30
CA ASN A 89 -2.68 15.11 -0.73
C ASN A 89 -1.65 14.49 0.23
N TYR A 90 -0.39 14.39 -0.21
CA TYR A 90 0.70 13.79 0.56
C TYR A 90 1.01 14.55 1.87
N VAL A 91 0.79 15.87 1.92
CA VAL A 91 1.03 16.70 3.12
C VAL A 91 0.07 16.29 4.23
N SER A 92 -1.21 16.12 3.90
CA SER A 92 -2.23 15.63 4.84
C SER A 92 -1.90 14.22 5.35
N VAL A 93 -1.38 13.34 4.50
CA VAL A 93 -0.92 12.00 4.93
C VAL A 93 0.19 12.12 5.97
N LEU A 94 1.24 12.91 5.69
CA LEU A 94 2.37 13.13 6.60
C LEU A 94 1.92 13.74 7.93
N GLN A 95 1.06 14.77 7.90
CA GLN A 95 0.54 15.41 9.11
C GLN A 95 -0.20 14.41 10.01
N ARG A 96 -1.03 13.53 9.41
CA ARG A 96 -1.71 12.47 10.14
C ARG A 96 -0.73 11.45 10.72
N TRP A 97 0.27 11.01 9.97
CA TRP A 97 1.28 10.08 10.47
C TRP A 97 2.09 10.67 11.63
N LEU A 98 2.49 11.95 11.53
CA LEU A 98 3.14 12.67 12.63
C LEU A 98 2.24 12.76 13.87
N PHE A 99 0.95 13.04 13.67
CA PHE A 99 0.00 13.05 14.78
C PHE A 99 -0.11 11.67 15.44
N ILE A 100 -0.28 10.60 14.66
CA ILE A 100 -0.33 9.23 15.19
C ILE A 100 0.95 8.89 15.95
N TYR A 101 2.11 9.21 15.39
CA TYR A 101 3.41 9.01 16.05
C TYR A 101 3.48 9.73 17.40
N GLN A 102 3.10 11.01 17.44
CA GLN A 102 3.07 11.79 18.68
C GLN A 102 2.09 11.21 19.71
N GLN A 103 0.90 10.79 19.28
CA GLN A 103 -0.11 10.19 20.17
C GLN A 103 0.34 8.83 20.74
N CYS A 104 1.06 8.03 19.95
CA CYS A 104 1.69 6.80 20.41
C CYS A 104 2.81 7.10 21.42
N TYR A 105 3.70 8.04 21.10
CA TYR A 105 4.80 8.45 21.97
C TYR A 105 4.29 8.91 23.35
N ASN A 106 3.27 9.78 23.38
CA ASN A 106 2.65 10.27 24.63
C ASN A 106 2.04 9.16 25.50
N ARG A 107 1.76 7.99 24.92
CA ARG A 107 1.20 6.82 25.61
C ARG A 107 2.25 5.73 25.88
N ASN A 108 3.53 6.03 25.71
CA ASN A 108 4.63 5.07 25.81
C ASN A 108 4.50 3.88 24.83
N ILE A 109 3.82 4.09 23.70
CA ILE A 109 3.71 3.10 22.63
C ILE A 109 4.79 3.38 21.60
N LYS A 110 5.76 2.48 21.47
CA LYS A 110 6.81 2.59 20.44
C LYS A 110 6.25 2.23 19.07
N LEU A 111 6.05 3.23 18.22
CA LEU A 111 5.70 3.07 16.81
C LEU A 111 6.98 2.96 15.98
N LEU A 112 7.15 1.86 15.23
CA LEU A 112 8.36 1.64 14.42
C LEU A 112 8.27 2.28 13.04
N GLY A 113 7.08 2.31 12.45
CA GLY A 113 6.90 2.69 11.05
C GLY A 113 5.46 2.63 10.57
N PHE A 114 5.29 3.06 9.33
CA PHE A 114 4.03 3.08 8.59
C PHE A 114 4.17 2.26 7.29
N SER A 115 3.12 1.53 6.94
CA SER A 115 2.97 0.92 5.62
C SER A 115 1.74 1.46 4.91
N SER A 116 1.84 1.56 3.59
CA SER A 116 0.75 2.00 2.72
C SER A 116 0.87 1.37 1.34
N ASP A 117 -0.19 1.47 0.54
CA ASP A 117 -0.14 1.09 -0.87
C ASP A 117 0.80 2.01 -1.68
N ALA A 118 1.21 1.54 -2.85
CA ALA A 118 2.09 2.23 -3.77
C ALA A 118 1.36 3.28 -4.65
N ASP A 119 0.41 4.02 -4.07
CA ASP A 119 -0.23 5.17 -4.70
C ASP A 119 0.70 6.40 -4.64
N SER A 120 0.60 7.25 -5.66
CA SER A 120 1.37 8.48 -5.86
C SER A 120 1.38 9.41 -4.64
N LYS A 121 0.25 9.50 -3.93
CA LYS A 121 0.09 10.30 -2.69
C LYS A 121 0.96 9.80 -1.52
N TYR A 122 1.29 8.50 -1.49
CA TYR A 122 2.20 7.90 -0.50
C TYR A 122 3.66 7.87 -0.99
N LEU A 123 3.88 7.90 -2.32
CA LEU A 123 5.19 7.80 -2.94
C LEU A 123 6.05 9.08 -2.84
N LYS A 124 5.43 10.27 -2.87
CA LYS A 124 6.15 11.55 -2.70
C LYS A 124 6.86 11.68 -1.35
N TYR A 125 6.49 10.84 -0.39
CA TYR A 125 7.06 10.84 0.95
C TYR A 125 8.55 10.47 0.99
N ARG A 126 9.05 9.66 0.05
CA ARG A 126 10.42 9.09 0.14
C ARG A 126 11.54 10.14 0.10
N THR A 127 11.30 11.36 -0.40
CA THR A 127 12.30 12.44 -0.40
C THR A 127 12.16 13.42 0.75
N ASP A 128 10.99 13.47 1.39
CA ASP A 128 10.61 14.56 2.32
C ASP A 128 10.38 14.07 3.76
N VAL A 129 10.80 12.84 4.08
CA VAL A 129 10.76 12.33 5.46
C VAL A 129 11.61 13.23 6.35
N PRO A 130 11.11 13.71 7.51
CA PRO A 130 11.94 14.48 8.42
C PRO A 130 13.10 13.62 8.91
N GLU A 131 14.29 13.90 8.37
CA GLU A 131 15.54 13.41 8.91
C GLU A 131 15.90 14.25 10.13
N ILE A 132 16.25 13.60 11.23
CA ILE A 132 16.79 14.29 12.40
C ILE A 132 18.22 14.73 12.04
N HIS A 133 18.33 15.99 11.61
CA HIS A 133 19.62 16.60 11.28
C HIS A 133 20.38 16.89 12.57
N ILE A 134 21.47 16.17 12.77
CA ILE A 134 22.37 16.38 13.90
C ILE A 134 23.36 17.48 13.48
N PRO A 135 23.44 18.62 14.20
CA PRO A 135 24.42 19.65 13.91
C PRO A 135 25.83 19.05 13.89
N LYS A 136 26.66 19.44 12.91
CA LYS A 136 28.04 18.92 12.81
C LYS A 136 28.86 19.16 14.08
N SER A 137 28.55 20.24 14.81
CA SER A 137 29.14 20.56 16.12
C SER A 137 28.75 19.58 17.23
N TRP A 138 27.80 18.67 17.03
CA TRP A 138 27.41 17.70 18.05
C TRP A 138 28.09 16.35 17.85
N LEU A 139 28.71 16.11 16.69
CA LEU A 139 29.33 14.83 16.33
C LEU A 139 30.48 14.40 17.25
N PHE A 140 31.06 15.31 18.04
CA PHE A 140 32.15 15.00 18.97
C PHE A 140 31.69 14.48 20.34
N TRP A 141 30.40 14.64 20.69
CA TRP A 141 29.86 14.22 22.00
C TRP A 141 28.49 13.52 21.90
N PHE A 142 27.79 13.65 20.77
CA PHE A 142 26.49 13.07 20.51
C PHE A 142 26.63 11.94 19.48
N TYR A 143 26.62 10.70 19.97
CA TYR A 143 26.96 9.49 19.21
C TYR A 143 25.81 8.88 18.41
N ILE A 144 24.62 9.45 18.47
CA ILE A 144 23.46 8.95 17.72
C ILE A 144 23.63 9.34 16.24
N ARG A 145 23.30 8.43 15.32
CA ARG A 145 23.33 8.69 13.87
C ARG A 145 22.09 9.46 13.44
N GLN A 146 22.19 10.24 12.36
CA GLN A 146 21.03 10.78 11.65
C GLN A 146 20.06 9.63 11.34
N GLN A 147 18.83 9.75 11.85
CA GLN A 147 17.81 8.72 11.76
C GLN A 147 16.53 9.31 11.20
N TYR A 148 15.84 8.49 10.41
CA TYR A 148 14.45 8.73 10.07
C TYR A 148 13.59 8.62 11.33
N LEU A 149 12.63 9.53 11.50
CA LEU A 149 11.72 9.52 12.64
C LEU A 149 10.97 8.18 12.79
N PHE A 150 10.63 7.55 11.66
CA PHE A 150 10.02 6.23 11.57
C PHE A 150 10.27 5.60 10.20
N LEU A 151 10.11 4.28 10.10
CA LEU A 151 10.28 3.54 8.85
C LEU A 151 9.04 3.64 7.98
N CYS A 152 9.21 3.68 6.65
CA CYS A 152 8.11 3.67 5.69
C CYS A 152 8.30 2.55 4.68
N PHE A 153 7.33 1.65 4.60
CA PHE A 153 7.35 0.53 3.67
C PHE A 153 6.13 0.56 2.75
N GLN A 154 6.33 0.08 1.53
CA GLN A 154 5.22 -0.18 0.61
C GLN A 154 4.81 -1.62 0.74
N ASP A 155 3.53 -1.90 0.48
CA ASP A 155 3.06 -3.27 0.40
C ASP A 155 3.79 -4.05 -0.71
N SER A 156 4.54 -5.07 -0.29
CA SER A 156 5.31 -5.94 -1.19
C SER A 156 4.42 -6.76 -2.11
N THR A 157 3.18 -7.06 -1.70
CA THR A 157 2.16 -7.73 -2.51
C THR A 157 1.81 -6.88 -3.73
N HIS A 158 1.55 -5.59 -3.51
CA HIS A 158 1.26 -4.63 -4.57
C HIS A 158 2.47 -4.37 -5.47
N VAL A 159 3.68 -4.31 -4.91
CA VAL A 159 4.91 -4.22 -5.71
C VAL A 159 5.08 -5.44 -6.62
N GLY A 160 4.88 -6.65 -6.06
CA GLY A 160 4.98 -7.90 -6.81
C GLY A 160 3.96 -8.00 -7.94
N THR A 161 2.70 -7.67 -7.69
CA THR A 161 1.64 -7.66 -8.72
C THR A 161 1.89 -6.60 -9.79
N LYS A 162 2.39 -5.40 -9.44
CA LYS A 162 2.80 -4.38 -10.42
C LYS A 162 3.95 -4.88 -11.31
N LEU A 163 4.96 -5.53 -10.74
CA LEU A 163 6.07 -6.11 -11.51
C LEU A 163 5.59 -7.22 -12.44
N ARG A 164 4.74 -8.13 -11.97
CA ARG A 164 4.10 -9.16 -12.81
C ARG A 164 3.31 -8.52 -13.93
N ASN A 165 2.43 -7.57 -13.64
CA ASN A 165 1.62 -6.91 -14.66
C ASN A 165 2.50 -6.21 -15.71
N ARG A 166 3.63 -5.62 -15.30
CA ARG A 166 4.61 -5.02 -16.22
C ARG A 166 5.25 -6.07 -17.12
N LEU A 167 5.64 -7.22 -16.57
CA LEU A 167 6.19 -8.36 -17.33
C LEU A 167 5.18 -8.90 -18.36
N LEU A 168 3.90 -8.96 -18.00
CA LEU A 168 2.85 -9.53 -18.85
C LEU A 168 2.30 -8.54 -19.89
N THR A 169 2.64 -7.25 -19.81
CA THR A 169 2.08 -6.24 -20.72
C THR A 169 2.97 -6.05 -21.95
N HIS A 170 2.44 -6.35 -23.14
CA HIS A 170 3.17 -6.19 -24.41
C HIS A 170 3.48 -4.73 -24.79
N SER A 171 2.82 -3.75 -24.17
CA SER A 171 3.02 -2.33 -24.49
C SER A 171 4.36 -1.77 -24.02
N THR A 172 5.08 -2.47 -23.15
CA THR A 172 6.31 -1.95 -22.53
C THR A 172 7.39 -3.01 -22.40
N SER A 173 8.56 -2.74 -22.99
CA SER A 173 9.75 -3.57 -22.82
C SER A 173 10.30 -3.45 -21.39
N LEU A 174 10.38 -4.57 -20.68
CA LEU A 174 11.05 -4.63 -19.40
C LEU A 174 12.52 -5.01 -19.62
N MET A 175 13.44 -4.18 -19.15
CA MET A 175 14.88 -4.43 -19.25
C MET A 175 15.44 -4.72 -17.85
N MET A 176 16.28 -5.76 -17.72
CA MET A 176 17.17 -5.93 -16.58
C MET A 176 18.61 -5.73 -17.05
N GLY A 177 19.19 -4.57 -16.71
CA GLY A 177 20.46 -4.14 -17.30
C GLY A 177 20.32 -4.01 -18.82
N SER A 178 21.18 -4.72 -19.56
CA SER A 178 21.15 -4.76 -21.03
C SER A 178 20.24 -5.85 -21.61
N PHE A 179 19.57 -6.65 -20.77
CA PHE A 179 18.80 -7.80 -21.22
C PHE A 179 17.29 -7.50 -21.25
N PRO A 180 16.62 -7.66 -22.40
CA PRO A 180 15.17 -7.62 -22.46
C PRO A 180 14.59 -8.85 -21.79
N ILE A 181 13.54 -8.65 -20.99
CA ILE A 181 12.78 -9.71 -20.36
C ILE A 181 11.49 -9.90 -21.15
N SER A 182 11.22 -11.15 -21.51
CA SER A 182 10.04 -11.57 -22.26
C SER A 182 9.22 -12.56 -21.47
N ILE A 183 7.89 -12.49 -21.62
CA ILE A 183 6.97 -13.50 -21.09
C ILE A 183 7.11 -14.83 -21.84
N GLN A 184 7.61 -14.78 -23.07
CA GLN A 184 7.82 -15.91 -23.97
C GLN A 184 8.72 -16.98 -23.35
N ASP A 185 9.68 -16.61 -22.50
CA ASP A 185 10.52 -17.56 -21.77
C ASP A 185 9.69 -18.45 -20.83
N ILE A 186 8.67 -17.85 -20.18
CA ILE A 186 7.76 -18.55 -19.26
C ILE A 186 6.71 -19.33 -20.05
N GLU A 187 6.20 -18.79 -21.16
CA GLU A 187 5.30 -19.50 -22.08
C GLU A 187 5.97 -20.77 -22.63
N SER A 188 7.20 -20.64 -23.13
CA SER A 188 8.02 -21.75 -23.60
C SER A 188 8.20 -22.81 -22.51
N LEU A 189 8.44 -22.39 -21.27
CA LEU A 189 8.55 -23.31 -20.14
C LEU A 189 7.25 -24.08 -19.89
N ILE A 190 6.10 -23.41 -19.92
CA ILE A 190 4.77 -24.03 -19.73
C ILE A 190 4.46 -25.03 -20.85
N HIS A 191 4.91 -24.77 -22.08
CA HIS A 191 4.66 -25.65 -23.23
C HIS A 191 5.65 -26.83 -23.34
N ASN A 192 6.90 -26.63 -22.93
CA ASN A 192 7.98 -27.60 -23.18
C ASN A 192 8.33 -28.49 -21.99
N TYR A 193 7.86 -28.18 -20.78
CA TYR A 193 8.09 -28.96 -19.57
C TYR A 193 6.78 -29.47 -18.97
N SER A 194 6.85 -30.53 -18.17
CA SER A 194 5.67 -31.08 -17.51
C SER A 194 5.22 -30.16 -16.37
N LYS A 195 3.90 -29.97 -16.22
CA LYS A 195 3.29 -29.22 -15.11
C LYS A 195 3.80 -29.65 -13.73
N ILE A 196 4.14 -30.92 -13.55
CA ILE A 196 4.67 -31.44 -12.28
C ILE A 196 6.01 -30.79 -11.92
N GLU A 197 6.81 -30.45 -12.92
CA GLU A 197 8.16 -29.90 -12.74
C GLU A 197 8.15 -28.42 -12.37
N HIS A 198 7.17 -27.65 -12.86
CA HIS A 198 7.12 -26.19 -12.70
C HIS A 198 5.89 -25.64 -11.97
N ASN A 199 4.80 -26.42 -11.89
CA ASN A 199 3.53 -26.08 -11.23
C ASN A 199 2.84 -24.80 -11.74
N LEU A 200 3.16 -24.37 -12.95
CA LEU A 200 2.49 -23.25 -13.63
C LEU A 200 1.36 -23.77 -14.52
N VAL A 201 0.33 -22.95 -14.66
CA VAL A 201 -0.71 -23.10 -15.70
C VAL A 201 -0.77 -21.82 -16.52
N VAL A 202 -1.33 -21.90 -17.74
CA VAL A 202 -1.42 -20.72 -18.62
C VAL A 202 -2.15 -19.55 -17.91
N SER A 203 -3.17 -19.83 -17.09
CA SER A 203 -3.86 -18.79 -16.30
C SER A 203 -2.97 -18.02 -15.33
N ASP A 204 -1.81 -18.55 -14.92
CA ASP A 204 -0.86 -17.83 -14.06
C ASP A 204 -0.18 -16.65 -14.80
N ILE A 205 -0.10 -16.73 -16.14
CA ILE A 205 0.45 -15.65 -16.99
C ILE A 205 -0.64 -14.84 -17.73
N TYR A 206 -1.92 -15.18 -17.55
CA TYR A 206 -3.02 -14.37 -18.08
C TYR A 206 -3.25 -13.10 -17.24
N VAL A 207 -3.36 -11.95 -17.92
CA VAL A 207 -3.47 -10.60 -17.33
C VAL A 207 -4.86 -10.26 -16.78
N LYS A 208 -5.86 -11.13 -16.99
CA LYS A 208 -7.26 -10.82 -16.64
C LYS A 208 -7.43 -10.47 -15.16
N ASP A 209 -6.74 -11.18 -14.28
CA ASP A 209 -6.65 -10.84 -12.86
C ASP A 209 -5.31 -10.16 -12.56
N LYS A 210 -5.35 -8.84 -12.45
CA LYS A 210 -4.20 -7.98 -12.15
C LYS A 210 -3.79 -7.99 -10.67
N GLN A 211 -4.64 -8.49 -9.78
CA GLN A 211 -4.40 -8.54 -8.33
C GLN A 211 -3.92 -9.92 -7.85
N ASN A 212 -3.79 -10.89 -8.75
CA ASN A 212 -3.37 -12.24 -8.43
C ASN A 212 -1.87 -12.32 -8.00
N TYR A 213 -1.64 -12.11 -6.71
CA TYR A 213 -0.31 -12.25 -6.10
C TYR A 213 0.17 -13.71 -6.07
N LYS A 214 -0.74 -14.67 -5.96
CA LYS A 214 -0.39 -16.10 -5.95
C LYS A 214 0.35 -16.52 -7.22
N SER A 215 -0.07 -16.02 -8.37
CA SER A 215 0.64 -16.26 -9.63
C SER A 215 2.00 -15.57 -9.68
N CYS A 216 2.18 -14.42 -9.02
CA CYS A 216 3.51 -13.80 -8.85
C CYS A 216 4.47 -14.75 -8.11
N VAL A 217 4.02 -15.29 -6.96
CA VAL A 217 4.83 -16.21 -6.14
C VAL A 217 5.18 -17.48 -6.91
N LYS A 218 4.23 -18.05 -7.67
CA LYS A 218 4.49 -19.25 -8.47
C LYS A 218 5.52 -19.02 -9.57
N ILE A 219 5.41 -17.90 -10.31
CA ILE A 219 6.35 -17.55 -11.39
C ILE A 219 7.78 -17.42 -10.83
N LEU A 220 7.92 -16.89 -9.62
CA LEU A 220 9.20 -16.73 -8.93
C LEU A 220 9.64 -17.97 -8.13
N SER A 221 8.96 -19.10 -8.26
CA SER A 221 9.33 -20.32 -7.53
C SER A 221 10.67 -20.87 -7.99
N GLU A 222 11.40 -21.50 -7.06
CA GLU A 222 12.74 -22.05 -7.32
C GLU A 222 12.75 -23.06 -8.48
N ASN A 223 11.70 -23.88 -8.59
CA ASN A 223 11.53 -24.83 -9.68
C ASN A 223 11.51 -24.15 -11.06
N VAL A 224 10.76 -23.04 -11.18
CA VAL A 224 10.66 -22.25 -12.42
C VAL A 224 12.03 -21.61 -12.74
N LEU A 225 12.68 -20.98 -11.75
CA LEU A 225 14.00 -20.37 -11.93
C LEU A 225 15.07 -21.38 -12.37
N ARG A 226 15.04 -22.59 -11.80
CA ARG A 226 15.94 -23.69 -12.18
C ARG A 226 15.71 -24.18 -13.60
N LEU A 227 14.46 -24.24 -14.06
CA LEU A 227 14.14 -24.64 -15.43
C LEU A 227 14.47 -23.55 -16.44
N LEU A 228 14.20 -22.28 -16.14
CA LEU A 228 14.58 -21.15 -16.97
C LEU A 228 16.11 -21.07 -17.17
N SER A 229 16.89 -21.30 -16.11
CA SER A 229 18.36 -21.32 -16.22
C SER A 229 18.90 -22.51 -17.03
N LYS A 230 18.26 -23.68 -16.95
CA LYS A 230 18.57 -24.82 -17.84
C LYS A 230 18.24 -24.51 -19.30
N ASN A 231 17.10 -23.88 -19.57
CA ASN A 231 16.65 -23.58 -20.92
C ASN A 231 17.57 -22.55 -21.60
N LYS A 232 18.06 -21.54 -20.87
CA LYS A 232 19.05 -20.57 -21.38
C LYS A 232 20.40 -21.21 -21.72
N LYS A 233 20.94 -22.08 -20.84
CA LYS A 233 22.16 -22.85 -21.16
C LYS A 233 22.00 -23.72 -22.40
N ARG A 234 20.80 -24.29 -22.59
CA ARG A 234 20.48 -25.09 -23.78
C ARG A 234 20.46 -24.22 -25.04
N LEU A 235 19.89 -23.03 -24.99
CA LEU A 235 19.87 -22.08 -26.11
C LEU A 235 21.27 -21.57 -26.47
N GLU A 236 22.15 -21.30 -25.49
CA GLU A 236 23.56 -20.94 -25.74
C GLU A 236 24.35 -22.08 -26.40
N LEU A 237 24.03 -23.34 -26.07
CA LEU A 237 24.63 -24.54 -26.70
C LEU A 237 24.14 -24.79 -28.14
N PHE A 238 23.02 -24.20 -28.56
CA PHE A 238 22.50 -24.31 -29.94
C PHE A 238 22.93 -23.15 -30.84
N VAL A 239 23.75 -22.21 -30.35
CA VAL A 239 24.28 -21.05 -31.09
C VAL A 239 25.78 -21.23 -31.42
N ILE A 240 26.31 -22.45 -31.38
CA ILE A 240 27.65 -22.81 -31.87
C ILE A 240 27.53 -23.65 -33.14
#